data_AF-A0A930AIR5-F1
#
_entry.id   AF-A0A930AIR5-F1
#
_cell.length_a   1.000
_cell.length_b   1.000
_cell.length_c   1.000
_cell.angle_alpha   90.00
_cell.angle_beta   90.00
_cell.angle_gamma   90.00
#
_symmetry.space_group_name_H-M   'P 1'
#
loop_
_entity.id
_entity.type
_entity.pdbx_description
1 polymer ?
#
loop_
_entity_poly.entity_id
_entity_poly.type
_entity_poly.pdbx_seq_one_letter_code
_entity_poly.pdbx_strand_id
1 'polypeptide(L)' 'MDKDILQLFSISDSDIIISDYSELDNCKYITVEKKPGDTHTCPECGCNMRSKGIYARKVKHSVLQGIGNL' A
#
# COMPACT_ATOMS: atom_id res chain seq x y z
N MET A 1 -14.63 -4.19 14.99
CA MET A 1 -13.19 -4.37 14.75
C MET A 1 -13.09 -4.83 13.31
N ASP A 2 -12.96 -3.89 12.40
CA ASP A 2 -12.98 -4.20 10.97
C ASP A 2 -11.76 -5.04 10.64
N LYS A 3 -12.01 -6.26 10.18
CA LYS A 3 -10.97 -7.17 9.71
C LYS A 3 -10.59 -6.72 8.31
N ASP A 4 -9.70 -5.74 8.26
CA ASP A 4 -9.18 -5.23 6.99
C ASP A 4 -8.24 -6.26 6.36
N ILE A 5 -8.42 -6.52 5.06
CA ILE A 5 -7.55 -7.39 4.26
C ILE A 5 -6.09 -6.91 4.31
N LEU A 6 -5.85 -5.62 4.56
CA LEU A 6 -4.51 -5.06 4.75
C LEU A 6 -3.77 -5.67 5.97
N GLN A 7 -4.48 -6.08 7.01
CA GLN A 7 -3.88 -6.76 8.17
C GLN A 7 -3.32 -8.13 7.78
N LEU A 8 -3.99 -8.86 6.87
CA LEU A 8 -3.48 -10.14 6.37
C LEU A 8 -2.17 -9.97 5.60
N PHE A 9 -1.92 -8.79 5.02
CA PHE A 9 -0.70 -8.48 4.30
C PHE A 9 0.36 -7.77 5.17
N SER A 10 0.12 -7.64 6.48
CA SER A 10 0.98 -6.87 7.40
C SER A 10 1.24 -5.43 6.91
N ILE A 11 0.23 -4.81 6.28
CA ILE A 11 0.27 -3.43 5.83
C ILE A 11 -0.40 -2.57 6.91
N SER A 12 0.39 -1.69 7.55
CA SER A 12 -0.06 -0.86 8.67
C SER A 12 -0.42 0.59 8.30
N ASP A 13 -0.17 1.00 7.06
CA ASP A 13 -0.52 2.35 6.60
C ASP A 13 -2.04 2.48 6.47
N SER A 14 -2.61 3.52 7.11
CA SER A 14 -4.04 3.82 7.09
C SER A 14 -4.57 4.29 5.73
N ASP A 15 -3.71 4.86 4.89
CA ASP A 15 -4.11 5.58 3.68
C ASP A 15 -3.75 4.80 2.40
N ILE A 16 -3.55 3.49 2.54
CA ILE A 16 -3.26 2.60 1.41
C ILE A 16 -4.56 2.06 0.83
N ILE A 17 -4.63 2.06 -0.51
CA ILE A 17 -5.69 1.42 -1.28
C ILE A 17 -5.10 0.31 -2.15
N ILE A 18 -5.86 -0.77 -2.36
CA ILE A 18 -5.53 -1.77 -3.39
C ILE A 18 -6.04 -1.21 -4.72
N SER A 19 -5.14 -0.94 -5.66
CA SER A 19 -5.48 -0.32 -6.94
C SER A 19 -5.61 -1.31 -8.10
N ASP A 20 -4.94 -2.47 -8.00
CA ASP A 20 -4.93 -3.46 -9.07
C ASP A 20 -4.65 -4.88 -8.55
N TYR A 21 -5.03 -5.88 -9.36
CA TYR A 21 -4.72 -7.29 -9.18
C TYR A 21 -4.15 -7.85 -10.48
N SER A 22 -3.04 -8.59 -10.40
CA SER A 22 -2.43 -9.23 -11.56
C SER A 22 -1.91 -10.62 -11.25
N GLU A 23 -1.89 -11.47 -12.27
CA GLU A 23 -1.24 -12.77 -12.23
C GLU A 23 -0.11 -12.80 -13.26
N LEU A 24 1.08 -13.22 -12.85
CA LEU A 24 2.24 -13.37 -13.72
C LEU A 24 3.02 -14.62 -13.28
N ASP A 25 3.33 -15.50 -14.23
CA ASP A 25 4.08 -16.73 -13.99
C ASP A 25 3.52 -17.58 -12.84
N ASN A 26 2.18 -17.76 -12.84
CA ASN A 26 1.44 -18.47 -11.80
C ASN A 26 1.57 -17.86 -10.38
N CYS A 27 2.06 -16.63 -10.29
CA CYS A 27 2.14 -15.85 -9.07
C CYS A 27 1.08 -14.75 -9.08
N LYS A 28 0.40 -14.59 -7.96
CA LYS A 28 -0.65 -13.58 -7.78
C LYS A 28 -0.10 -12.34 -7.07
N TYR A 29 -0.45 -11.17 -7.56
CA TYR A 29 0.03 -9.89 -7.08
C TYR A 29 -1.13 -8.93 -6.87
N ILE A 30 -1.04 -8.12 -5.82
CA ILE A 30 -1.85 -6.91 -5.68
C ILE A 30 -0.95 -5.70 -5.84
N THR A 31 -1.45 -4.65 -6.47
CA THR A 31 -0.80 -3.35 -6.44
C THR A 31 -1.48 -2.52 -5.36
N VAL A 32 -0.67 -1.95 -4.47
CA VAL A 32 -1.14 -1.05 -3.43
C VAL A 32 -0.59 0.34 -3.68
N GLU A 33 -1.45 1.33 -3.48
CA GLU A 33 -1.15 2.74 -3.69
C GLU A 33 -1.37 3.53 -2.41
N LYS A 34 -0.42 4.42 -2.10
CA LYS A 34 -0.57 5.42 -1.07
C LYS A 34 -0.77 6.77 -1.74
N LYS A 35 -1.91 7.40 -1.45
CA LYS A 35 -2.14 8.77 -1.90
C LYS A 35 -1.22 9.71 -1.14
N PRO A 36 -0.68 10.74 -1.80
CA PRO A 36 0.05 11.77 -1.11
C PRO A 36 -0.85 12.45 -0.07
N GLY A 37 -0.36 12.59 1.16
CA GLY A 37 -0.98 13.41 2.18
C GLY A 37 -0.95 14.90 1.80
N ASP A 38 -1.65 15.71 2.60
CA ASP A 38 -1.71 17.15 2.42
C ASP A 38 -0.31 17.77 2.36
N THR A 39 -0.21 18.90 1.66
CA THR A 39 1.06 19.63 1.61
C THR A 39 1.35 20.17 3.00
N HIS A 40 2.42 19.69 3.60
CA HIS A 40 2.89 20.20 4.88
C HIS A 40 3.98 21.25 4.64
N THR A 41 3.97 22.32 5.43
CA THR A 41 5.04 23.30 5.43
C THR A 41 5.96 23.03 6.61
N CYS A 42 7.27 23.04 6.39
CA CYS A 42 8.23 22.90 7.48
C CYS A 42 8.12 24.12 8.41
N PRO A 43 7.88 23.92 9.73
CA PRO A 43 7.71 25.04 10.66
C PRO A 43 9.01 25.82 10.90
N GLU A 44 10.18 25.21 10.67
CA GLU A 44 11.49 25.82 10.91
C GLU A 44 11.97 26.71 9.74
N CYS A 45 11.74 26.28 8.50
CA CYS A 45 12.27 26.97 7.32
C CYS A 45 11.20 27.49 6.34
N GLY A 46 9.92 27.19 6.57
CA GLY A 46 8.82 27.62 5.70
C GLY A 46 8.77 26.94 4.33
N CYS A 47 9.66 25.98 4.05
CA CYS A 47 9.65 25.25 2.79
C CYS A 47 8.44 24.32 2.69
N ASN A 48 7.83 24.27 1.51
CA ASN A 48 6.74 23.35 1.22
C ASN A 48 7.25 21.93 1.02
N MET A 49 6.82 21.03 1.89
CA MET A 49 7.05 19.61 1.79
C MET A 49 5.96 19.01 0.89
N ARG A 50 6.26 19.00 -0.41
CA ARG A 50 5.42 18.33 -1.40
C ARG A 50 5.74 16.83 -1.38
N SER A 51 4.69 16.03 -1.40
CA SER A 51 4.80 14.60 -1.64
C SER A 51 5.40 14.32 -3.03
N LYS A 52 6.06 13.16 -3.19
CA LYS A 52 6.63 12.72 -4.48
C LYS A 52 5.58 12.19 -5.47
N GLY A 53 4.29 12.44 -5.23
CA GLY A 53 3.17 11.85 -5.97
C GLY A 53 2.67 10.54 -5.37
N ILE A 54 1.86 9.80 -6.15
CA ILE A 54 1.31 8.50 -5.74
C ILE A 54 2.45 7.50 -5.62
N TYR A 55 2.56 6.85 -4.47
CA TYR A 55 3.50 5.76 -4.26
C TYR A 55 2.78 4.42 -4.49
N ALA A 56 3.16 3.70 -5.55
CA ALA A 56 2.60 2.39 -5.89
C ALA A 56 3.65 1.29 -5.69
N ARG A 57 3.25 0.13 -5.15
CA ARG A 57 4.09 -1.07 -5.10
C ARG A 57 3.30 -2.34 -5.37
N LYS A 58 3.95 -3.34 -5.98
CA LYS A 58 3.39 -4.68 -6.13
C LYS A 58 3.74 -5.55 -4.92
N VAL A 59 2.75 -6.23 -4.38
CA VAL A 59 2.88 -7.11 -3.21
C VAL A 59 2.61 -8.55 -3.64
N LYS A 60 3.56 -9.44 -3.34
CA LYS A 60 3.40 -10.89 -3.43
C LYS A 60 3.27 -11.44 -2.01
N HIS A 61 2.13 -12.07 -1.70
CA HIS A 61 1.87 -12.60 -0.37
C HIS A 61 1.52 -14.09 -0.41
N SER A 62 1.90 -14.86 0.62
CA SER A 62 1.67 -16.32 0.70
C SER A 62 0.19 -16.70 0.68
N VAL A 63 -0.65 -15.91 1.36
CA VAL A 63 -2.11 -16.04 1.33
C VAL A 63 -2.65 -15.89 -0.09
N LEU A 64 -2.12 -14.92 -0.86
CA LEU A 64 -2.52 -14.76 -2.26
C LEU A 64 -2.09 -15.96 -3.10
N GLN A 65 -0.97 -16.61 -2.79
CA GLN A 65 -0.53 -17.80 -3.51
C GLN A 65 -1.28 -19.09 -3.12
N GLY A 66 -2.14 -19.05 -2.09
CA GLY A 66 -2.77 -20.25 -1.55
C GLY A 66 -1.81 -21.15 -0.75
N ILE A 67 -0.69 -20.60 -0.27
CA ILE A 67 0.37 -21.35 0.46
C ILE A 67 0.29 -21.07 1.98
N GLY A 68 -0.65 -20.24 2.44
CA GLY A 68 -0.87 -19.96 3.87
C GLY A 68 -1.98 -20.81 4.49
N ASN A 69 -1.76 -21.33 5.70
CA ASN A 69 -2.84 -21.92 6.51
C ASN A 69 -3.81 -20.81 6.95
N LEU A 70 -5.09 -20.99 6.67
CA LEU A 70 -6.20 -20.14 7.15
C LEU A 70 -6.53 -20.43 8.62
#